data_AF-A0A7J2R7W4-F1
#
_entry.id   AF-A0A7J2R7W4-F1
#
_cell.length_a   1.000
_cell.length_b   1.000
_cell.length_c   1.000
_cell.angle_alpha   90.00
_cell.angle_beta   90.00
_cell.angle_gamma   90.00
#
_symmetry.space_group_name_H-M   'P 1'
#
loop_
_entity.id
_entity.type
_entity.pdbx_description
1 polymer ?
#
loop_
_entity_poly.entity_id
_entity_poly.type
_entity_poly.pdbx_seq_one_letter_code
_entity_poly.pdbx_strand_id
1 'polypeptide(L)'
;MNKTILVGQCQYKKNRDHPNIKELVPIRGCPPSMEDIKNAFETCGIKVNPLVFQEGSSDIGGAIFLQKYKGKPEFEESFYKL
;
A
#
# COMPACT_ATOMS: atom_id res chain seq x y z
N MET A 1 13.45 4.38 -15.85
CA MET A 1 12.44 4.55 -14.76
C MET A 1 13.05 5.38 -13.66
N ASN A 2 12.53 6.60 -13.43
CA ASN A 2 12.95 7.45 -12.31
C ASN A 2 11.77 8.28 -11.80
N LYS A 3 10.71 7.57 -11.39
CA LYS A 3 9.48 8.15 -10.85
C LYS A 3 9.38 7.82 -9.37
N THR A 4 8.80 8.72 -8.59
CA THR A 4 8.51 8.53 -7.18
C THR A 4 7.01 8.50 -6.98
N ILE A 5 6.49 7.42 -6.41
CA ILE A 5 5.09 7.32 -6.00
C ILE A 5 4.98 7.73 -4.54
N LEU A 6 4.17 8.75 -4.22
CA LEU A 6 3.86 9.11 -2.84
C LEU A 6 2.43 8.70 -2.52
N VAL A 7 2.29 7.74 -1.60
CA VAL A 7 1.01 7.12 -1.24
C VAL A 7 0.40 7.80 -0.02
N GLY A 8 -0.81 8.31 -0.17
CA GLY A 8 -1.59 8.94 0.89
C GLY A 8 -1.18 10.37 1.21
N GLN A 9 -2.08 11.08 1.90
CA GLN A 9 -1.88 12.50 2.22
C GLN A 9 -0.64 12.76 3.08
N CYS A 10 -0.32 11.86 4.02
CA CYS A 10 0.82 12.02 4.93
C CYS A 10 2.16 12.04 4.16
N GLN A 11 2.39 11.05 3.29
CA GLN A 11 3.64 10.97 2.53
C GLN A 11 3.74 12.10 1.50
N TYR A 12 2.62 12.45 0.86
CA TYR A 12 2.58 13.59 -0.06
C TYR A 12 2.97 14.91 0.65
N LYS A 13 2.32 15.24 1.77
CA LYS A 13 2.62 16.49 2.51
C LYS A 13 4.06 16.54 3.00
N LYS A 14 4.61 15.42 3.44
CA LYS A 14 5.97 15.35 3.99
C LYS A 14 7.07 15.41 2.92
N ASN A 15 6.86 14.77 1.76
CA ASN A 15 7.96 14.46 0.85
C ASN A 15 7.83 15.03 -0.57
N ARG A 16 6.70 15.65 -0.96
CA ARG A 16 6.48 16.09 -2.36
C ARG A 16 7.58 17.01 -2.92
N ASP A 17 8.25 17.77 -2.05
CA ASP A 17 9.27 18.76 -2.41
C ASP A 17 10.70 18.22 -2.23
N HIS A 18 10.87 16.90 -2.04
CA HIS A 18 12.17 16.29 -1.79
C HIS A 18 13.10 16.41 -3.02
N PRO A 19 14.35 16.90 -2.87
CA PRO A 19 15.21 17.27 -4.00
C PRO A 19 15.60 16.10 -4.92
N ASN A 20 15.56 14.87 -4.43
CA ASN A 20 15.85 13.67 -5.23
C ASN A 20 14.65 13.19 -6.08
N ILE A 21 13.45 13.78 -5.94
CA ILE A 21 12.30 13.40 -6.76
C ILE A 21 12.44 14.05 -8.13
N LYS A 22 12.51 13.22 -9.18
CA LYS A 22 12.59 13.69 -10.57
C LYS A 22 11.22 13.83 -11.23
N GLU A 23 10.37 12.84 -11.01
CA GLU A 23 8.99 12.82 -11.49
C GLU A 23 8.10 12.28 -10.36
N LEU A 24 7.14 13.08 -9.93
CA LEU A 24 6.24 12.72 -8.85
C LEU A 24 4.92 12.14 -9.40
N VAL A 25 4.52 10.98 -8.89
CA VAL A 25 3.20 10.37 -9.10
C VAL A 25 2.47 10.36 -7.75
N PRO A 26 1.63 11.37 -7.46
CA PRO A 26 0.98 11.48 -6.16
C PRO A 26 -0.33 10.67 -6.14
N ILE A 27 -0.47 9.78 -5.15
CA ILE A 27 -1.74 9.10 -4.84
C ILE A 27 -2.31 9.77 -3.59
N ARG A 28 -3.26 10.69 -3.79
CA ARG A 28 -3.84 11.49 -2.69
C ARG A 28 -5.05 10.74 -2.10
N GLY A 29 -5.18 10.72 -0.77
CA GLY A 29 -6.27 10.02 -0.06
C GLY A 29 -5.86 9.62 1.36
N CYS A 30 -6.82 9.28 2.23
CA CYS A 30 -6.56 8.86 3.62
C CYS A 30 -7.63 7.89 4.14
N PRO A 31 -7.52 6.56 3.85
CA PRO A 31 -6.56 5.96 2.92
C PRO A 31 -6.95 6.23 1.44
N PRO A 32 -6.00 6.15 0.50
CA PRO A 32 -6.29 6.24 -0.94
C PRO A 32 -7.11 5.04 -1.44
N SER A 33 -7.86 5.21 -2.54
CA SER A 33 -8.63 4.12 -3.15
C SER A 33 -7.72 3.12 -3.85
N MET A 34 -8.15 1.85 -3.96
CA MET A 34 -7.41 0.82 -4.70
C MET A 34 -7.31 1.15 -6.19
N GLU A 35 -8.30 1.86 -6.75
CA GLU A 35 -8.30 2.31 -8.13
C GLU A 35 -7.21 3.37 -8.38
N ASP A 36 -7.05 4.34 -7.48
CA ASP A 36 -5.97 5.34 -7.59
C ASP A 36 -4.59 4.69 -7.54
N ILE A 37 -4.42 3.66 -6.70
CA ILE A 37 -3.17 2.90 -6.61
C ILE A 37 -2.90 2.14 -7.92
N LYS A 38 -3.91 1.46 -8.46
CA LYS A 38 -3.82 0.74 -9.73
C LYS A 38 -3.40 1.67 -10.87
N ASN A 39 -4.09 2.81 -11.01
CA ASN A 39 -3.82 3.80 -12.07
C ASN A 39 -2.39 4.37 -11.98
N ALA A 40 -1.92 4.65 -10.77
CA ALA A 40 -0.55 5.12 -10.55
C ALA A 40 0.50 4.07 -10.93
N PHE A 41 0.24 2.79 -10.64
CA PHE A 41 1.14 1.70 -11.01
C PHE A 41 1.20 1.50 -12.52
N GLU A 42 0.05 1.52 -13.20
CA GLU A 42 -0.02 1.46 -14.67
C GLU A 42 0.72 2.64 -15.32
N THR A 43 0.56 3.86 -14.78
CA THR A 43 1.28 5.06 -15.23
C THR A 43 2.80 4.96 -15.05
N CYS A 44 3.25 4.15 -14.09
CA CYS A 44 4.66 3.86 -13.86
C CYS A 44 5.17 2.64 -14.64
N GLY A 45 4.31 1.94 -15.39
CA GLY A 45 4.65 0.69 -16.08
C GLY A 45 4.84 -0.50 -15.12
N ILE A 46 4.35 -0.39 -13.88
CA ILE A 46 4.44 -1.44 -12.86
C ILE A 46 3.27 -2.41 -13.08
N LYS A 47 3.58 -3.64 -13.47
CA LYS A 47 2.58 -4.69 -13.64
C LYS A 47 2.33 -5.37 -12.30
N VAL A 48 1.10 -5.25 -11.81
CA VAL A 48 0.65 -5.92 -10.58
C VAL A 48 -0.49 -6.87 -10.92
N ASN A 49 -0.54 -8.01 -10.25
CA ASN A 49 -1.62 -8.98 -10.42
C ASN A 49 -2.95 -8.31 -10.07
N PRO A 50 -3.96 -8.29 -10.97
CA PRO A 50 -5.25 -7.66 -10.73
C PRO A 50 -5.96 -8.10 -9.44
N LEU A 51 -5.70 -9.33 -8.98
CA LEU A 51 -6.25 -9.85 -7.71
C LEU A 51 -5.87 -9.00 -6.50
N VAL A 52 -4.76 -8.24 -6.56
CA VAL A 52 -4.33 -7.33 -5.51
C VAL A 52 -5.26 -6.13 -5.34
N PHE A 53 -6.06 -5.80 -6.36
CA PHE A 53 -6.98 -4.64 -6.32
C PHE A 53 -8.44 -5.05 -6.11
N GLN A 54 -8.74 -6.35 -5.96
CA GLN A 54 -10.09 -6.82 -5.69
C GLN A 54 -10.54 -6.45 -4.27
N GLU A 55 -11.83 -6.23 -4.07
CA GLU A 55 -12.40 -6.02 -2.73
C GLU A 55 -12.08 -7.22 -1.82
N GLY A 56 -11.73 -6.94 -0.56
CA GLY A 56 -11.31 -7.95 0.42
C GLY A 56 -9.87 -8.48 0.24
N SER A 57 -9.15 -8.09 -0.82
CA SER A 57 -7.75 -8.49 -1.02
C SER A 57 -6.80 -7.92 0.05
N SER A 58 -7.11 -6.76 0.63
CA SER A 58 -6.39 -6.20 1.78
C SER A 58 -6.48 -7.10 3.01
N ASP A 59 -7.65 -7.69 3.25
CA ASP A 59 -7.89 -8.61 4.37
C ASP A 59 -7.16 -9.93 4.15
N ILE A 60 -7.11 -10.40 2.91
CA ILE A 60 -6.30 -11.57 2.51
C ILE A 60 -4.82 -11.27 2.74
N GLY A 61 -4.33 -10.09 2.34
CA GLY A 61 -2.96 -9.65 2.59
C GLY A 61 -2.64 -9.64 4.09
N GLY A 62 -3.52 -9.03 4.89
CA GLY A 62 -3.43 -9.04 6.35
C GLY A 62 -3.39 -10.45 6.93
N ALA A 63 -4.29 -11.33 6.49
CA ALA A 63 -4.37 -12.72 6.93
C ALA A 63 -3.10 -13.51 6.58
N ILE A 64 -2.53 -13.32 5.39
CA ILE A 64 -1.25 -13.93 4.99
C ILE A 64 -0.13 -13.47 5.93
N PHE A 65 -0.08 -12.17 6.27
CA PHE A 65 0.91 -11.67 7.22
C PHE A 65 0.69 -12.22 8.63
N LEU A 66 -0.55 -12.49 9.03
CA LEU A 66 -0.85 -13.10 10.33
C LEU A 66 -0.43 -14.59 10.39
N GLN A 67 -0.45 -15.32 9.26
CA GLN A 67 -0.03 -16.73 9.24
C GLN A 67 1.38 -16.95 9.79
N LYS A 68 2.30 -15.99 9.62
CA LYS A 68 3.69 -16.11 10.13
C LYS A 68 3.77 -16.11 11.66
N TYR A 69 2.70 -15.74 12.35
CA TYR A 69 2.60 -15.72 13.81
C TYR A 69 1.86 -16.92 14.39
N LYS A 70 1.31 -17.80 13.53
CA LYS A 70 0.58 -18.98 13.98
C LYS A 70 1.49 -19.89 14.82
N GLY A 71 1.05 -20.18 16.05
CA GLY A 71 1.77 -21.06 16.98
C GLY A 71 2.96 -20.40 17.69
N LYS A 72 3.17 -19.09 17.53
CA LYS A 72 4.21 -18.36 18.26
C LYS A 72 3.72 -17.99 19.66
N PRO A 73 4.42 -18.39 20.75
CA PRO A 73 3.98 -18.10 22.11
C PRO A 73 3.98 -16.60 22.44
N GLU A 74 4.77 -15.79 21.72
CA GLU A 74 4.77 -14.33 21.86
C GLU A 74 3.59 -13.63 21.16
N PHE A 75 2.78 -14.34 20.38
CA PHE A 75 1.67 -13.77 19.65
C PHE A 75 0.35 -14.01 20.38
N GLU A 76 -0.22 -12.92 20.90
CA GLU A 76 -1.50 -12.95 21.62
C GLU A 76 -2.67 -12.66 20.67
N GLU A 77 -3.32 -13.73 20.19
CA GLU A 77 -4.42 -13.63 19.22
C GLU A 77 -5.60 -12.78 19.72
N SER A 78 -5.82 -12.70 21.03
CA SER A 78 -6.94 -11.93 21.59
C SER A 78 -6.81 -10.42 21.34
N PHE A 79 -5.61 -9.89 21.10
CA PHE A 79 -5.40 -8.47 20.78
C PHE A 79 -5.85 -8.07 19.36
N TYR A 80 -6.22 -9.05 18.52
CA TYR A 80 -6.51 -8.84 17.10
C TYR A 80 -7.89 -9.37 16.69
N LYS A 81 -8.74 -9.69 17.66
CA LYS A 81 -10.15 -10.05 17.46
C LYS A 81 -11.00 -8.84 17.87
N LEU A 82 -12.00 -8.49 17.06
CA LEU A 82 -12.99 -7.45 17.36
C LEU A 82 -14.09 -8.00 18.27
#